data_AF-A0A658NM69-F1
#
_entry.id   AF-A0A658NM69-F1
#
_cell.length_a   1.000
_cell.length_b   1.000
_cell.length_c   1.000
_cell.angle_alpha   90.00
_cell.angle_beta   90.00
_cell.angle_gamma   90.00
#
_symmetry.space_group_name_H-M   'P 1'
#
loop_
_entity.id
_entity.type
_entity.pdbx_description
1 polymer ?
#
loop_
_entity_poly.entity_id
_entity_poly.type
_entity_poly.pdbx_seq_one_letter_code
_entity_poly.pdbx_strand_id
1 'polypeptide(L)' 'VSNALRYTDAGGVLLGVRHQDSGEVRIDVWDSGRGIASEHQPKVFEEFYQVASPTPGDGERQRGLGLGLATVRKLGDLLG' A
#
# COMPACT_ATOMS: atom_id res chain seq x y z
N VAL A 1 6.76 -0.24 0.97
CA VAL A 1 7.24 -1.49 0.32
C VAL A 1 6.69 -2.77 0.97
N SER A 2 6.63 -2.89 2.32
CA SER A 2 6.14 -4.13 2.97
C SER A 2 4.71 -4.54 2.55
N ASN A 3 3.82 -3.57 2.28
CA ASN A 3 2.46 -3.83 1.78
C ASN A 3 2.47 -4.55 0.43
N ALA A 4 3.26 -4.04 -0.52
CA ALA A 4 3.44 -4.63 -1.85
C ALA A 4 3.98 -6.06 -1.76
N LEU A 5 5.01 -6.28 -0.94
CA LEU A 5 5.58 -7.62 -0.72
C LEU A 5 4.58 -8.59 -0.08
N ARG A 6 3.75 -8.11 0.86
CA ARG A 6 2.74 -8.94 1.53
C ARG A 6 1.66 -9.46 0.59
N TYR A 7 1.31 -8.68 -0.43
CA TYR A 7 0.17 -8.97 -1.31
C TYR A 7 0.55 -9.40 -2.73
N THR A 8 1.84 -9.61 -2.99
CA THR A 8 2.37 -10.17 -4.24
C THR A 8 2.81 -11.61 -4.02
N ASP A 9 1.92 -12.57 -4.31
CA ASP A 9 2.25 -13.99 -4.20
C ASP A 9 3.18 -14.46 -5.34
N ALA A 10 3.07 -13.86 -6.53
CA ALA A 10 3.89 -14.14 -7.70
C ALA A 10 4.17 -12.86 -8.50
N GLY A 11 5.32 -12.82 -9.18
CA GLY A 11 5.81 -11.65 -9.91
C GLY A 11 6.80 -10.83 -9.07
N GLY A 12 6.59 -9.52 -8.94
CA GLY A 12 7.58 -8.67 -8.27
C GLY A 12 7.08 -7.30 -7.83
N VAL A 13 7.94 -6.62 -7.08
CA VAL A 13 7.74 -5.26 -6.60
C VAL A 13 8.85 -4.38 -7.18
N LEU A 14 8.46 -3.25 -7.76
CA LEU A 14 9.37 -2.21 -8.27
C LEU A 14 9.30 -0.99 -7.37
N LEU A 15 10.46 -0.52 -6.90
CA LEU A 15 10.62 0.76 -6.22
C LEU A 15 11.28 1.74 -7.19
N GLY A 16 10.59 2.83 -7.50
CA GLY A 16 11.09 3.91 -8.33
C GLY A 16 11.25 5.19 -7.53
N VAL A 17 12.31 5.95 -7.81
CA VAL A 17 12.53 7.29 -7.26
C VAL A 17 12.84 8.22 -8.42
N ARG A 18 12.11 9.33 -8.51
CA ARG A 18 12.24 10.32 -9.58
C ARG A 18 12.22 11.72 -8.99
N HIS A 19 13.20 12.54 -9.36
CA HIS A 19 13.14 13.98 -9.11
C HIS A 19 12.04 14.60 -9.98
N GLN A 20 11.36 15.62 -9.46
CA GLN A 20 10.41 16.44 -10.20
C GLN A 20 11.02 17.83 -10.43
N ASP A 21 10.56 18.51 -11.48
CA ASP A 21 11.01 19.87 -11.80
C ASP A 21 10.64 20.88 -10.68
N SER A 22 9.64 20.55 -9.86
CA SER A 22 9.26 21.30 -8.65
C SER A 22 10.32 21.26 -7.53
N GLY A 23 11.35 20.41 -7.64
CA GLY A 23 12.31 20.13 -6.58
C GLY A 23 11.86 19.03 -5.61
N GLU A 24 10.66 18.48 -5.80
CA GLU A 24 10.13 17.35 -5.04
C GLU A 24 10.73 16.02 -5.52
N VAL A 25 10.57 14.98 -4.70
CA VAL A 25 10.95 13.61 -5.05
C VAL A 25 9.71 12.73 -5.05
N ARG A 26 9.40 12.16 -6.21
CA ARG A 26 8.35 11.15 -6.36
C ARG A 26 8.90 9.77 -6.06
N ILE A 27 8.30 9.10 -5.07
CA ILE A 27 8.60 7.70 -4.73
C ILE A 27 7.41 6.84 -5.17
N ASP A 28 7.67 5.91 -6.07
CA ASP A 28 6.68 4.98 -6.60
C ASP A 28 6.94 3.57 -6.06
N VAL A 29 5.90 2.90 -5.55
CA VAL A 29 5.93 1.47 -5.23
C VAL A 29 4.90 0.78 -6.12
N TRP A 30 5.37 -0.05 -7.04
CA TRP A 30 4.53 -0.83 -7.95
C TRP A 30 4.64 -2.30 -7.61
N ASP A 31 3.54 -3.02 -7.67
CA ASP A 31 3.51 -4.46 -7.43
C ASP A 31 2.56 -5.16 -8.40
N SER A 32 2.80 -6.46 -8.60
CA SER A 32 1.97 -7.33 -9.44
C SER A 32 1.02 -8.20 -8.62
N GLY A 33 0.69 -7.76 -7.40
CA GLY A 33 -0.18 -8.50 -6.49
C GLY A 33 -1.64 -8.52 -6.93
N ARG A 34 -2.49 -9.03 -6.05
CA ARG A 34 -3.94 -9.20 -6.29
C ARG A 34 -4.72 -7.90 -6.59
N GLY A 35 -4.08 -6.74 -6.47
CA GLY A 35 -4.70 -5.43 -6.67
C GLY A 35 -5.68 -5.04 -5.56
N ILE A 36 -6.38 -3.92 -5.78
CA ILE A 36 -7.37 -3.35 -4.88
C ILE A 36 -8.61 -3.01 -5.70
N ALA A 37 -9.76 -3.58 -5.35
CA ALA A 37 -11.03 -3.26 -6.00
C ALA A 37 -11.36 -1.77 -5.87
N SER A 38 -11.98 -1.19 -6.90
CA SER A 38 -12.21 0.27 -7.01
C SER A 38 -12.94 0.85 -5.80
N GLU A 39 -13.91 0.12 -5.21
CA GLU A 39 -14.64 0.59 -4.02
C GLU A 39 -13.76 0.70 -2.75
N HIS A 40 -12.61 0.04 -2.73
CA HIS A 40 -11.70 0.01 -1.59
C HIS A 40 -10.56 1.02 -1.72
N GLN A 41 -10.17 1.39 -2.95
CA GLN A 41 -9.07 2.33 -3.22
C GLN A 41 -9.13 3.65 -2.42
N PRO A 42 -10.27 4.35 -2.27
CA PRO A 42 -10.31 5.56 -1.46
C PRO A 42 -10.13 5.31 0.05
N LYS A 43 -10.42 4.08 0.51
CA LYS A 43 -10.47 3.71 1.93
C LYS A 43 -9.20 3.04 2.45
N VAL A 44 -8.32 2.53 1.58
CA VAL A 44 -7.11 1.77 2.02
C VAL A 44 -6.14 2.56 2.89
N PHE A 45 -6.28 3.89 2.94
CA PHE A 45 -5.51 4.77 3.79
C PHE A 45 -6.24 5.18 5.09
N GLU A 46 -7.50 4.79 5.28
CA GLU A 46 -8.23 4.98 6.54
C GLU A 46 -7.64 4.08 7.63
N GLU A 47 -7.60 4.59 8.86
CA GLU A 47 -7.12 3.80 10.00
C GLU A 47 -8.06 2.63 10.27
N PHE A 48 -7.49 1.47 10.57
CA PHE A 48 -8.21 0.22 10.84
C PHE A 48 -8.97 -0.37 9.65
N TYR A 49 -8.96 0.28 8.49
CA TYR A 49 -9.62 -0.24 7.30
C TYR A 49 -8.85 -1.41 6.70
N GLN A 50 -9.54 -2.54 6.50
CA GLN A 50 -9.00 -3.72 5.85
C GLN A 50 -10.07 -4.36 4.96
N VAL A 51 -9.67 -4.74 3.75
CA VAL A 51 -10.53 -5.52 2.86
C VAL A 51 -10.60 -6.95 3.40
N ALA A 52 -11.82 -7.43 3.65
CA ALA A 52 -12.04 -8.82 4.02
C ALA A 52 -11.60 -9.72 2.85
N SER A 53 -10.62 -10.59 3.10
CA SER A 53 -10.20 -11.56 2.09
C SER A 53 -11.17 -12.73 2.02
N PRO A 54 -11.70 -13.09 0.84
CA PRO A 54 -12.50 -14.30 0.66
C PRO A 54 -11.65 -15.58 0.64
N THR A 55 -10.32 -15.48 0.56
CA THR A 55 -9.42 -16.64 0.42
C THR A 55 -9.05 -17.26 1.77
N PRO A 56 -9.27 -18.57 1.97
CA PRO A 56 -8.80 -19.29 3.15
C PRO A 56 -7.26 -19.18 3.27
N GLY A 57 -6.75 -18.74 4.43
CA GLY A 57 -5.32 -18.54 4.69
C GLY A 57 -4.86 -17.08 4.79
N ASP A 58 -5.68 -16.13 4.33
CA ASP A 58 -5.34 -14.70 4.44
C ASP A 58 -5.46 -14.13 5.85
N GLY A 59 -6.15 -14.82 6.77
CA GLY A 59 -6.22 -14.44 8.19
C GLY A 59 -4.84 -14.35 8.86
N GLU A 60 -3.85 -15.14 8.42
CA GLU A 60 -2.47 -15.03 8.91
C GLU A 60 -1.71 -13.84 8.30
N ARG A 61 -2.03 -13.48 7.05
CA ARG A 61 -1.52 -12.27 6.38
C ARG A 61 -2.20 -10.99 6.90
N GLN A 62 -3.35 -11.11 7.56
CA GLN A 62 -4.16 -10.03 8.14
C GLN A 62 -3.74 -9.65 9.59
N ARG A 63 -2.54 -10.04 10.04
CA ARG A 63 -2.01 -9.72 11.38
C ARG A 63 -1.71 -8.23 11.64
N GLY A 64 -2.02 -7.33 10.71
CA GLY A 64 -1.82 -5.88 10.89
C GLY A 64 -3.07 -5.20 11.41
N LEU A 65 -2.94 -4.10 12.16
CA LEU A 65 -4.09 -3.29 12.62
C LEU A 65 -4.69 -2.38 11.53
N GLY A 66 -4.20 -2.42 10.28
CA GLY A 66 -4.65 -1.50 9.23
C GLY A 66 -4.13 -0.06 9.41
N LEU A 67 -3.02 0.13 10.11
CA LEU A 67 -2.46 1.46 10.39
C LEU A 67 -1.36 1.91 9.42
N GLY A 68 -0.68 0.97 8.75
CA GLY A 68 0.55 1.26 8.01
C GLY A 68 0.37 2.29 6.89
N LEU A 69 -0.63 2.13 6.02
CA LEU A 69 -0.88 3.07 4.92
C LEU A 69 -1.38 4.42 5.45
N ALA A 70 -2.22 4.43 6.49
CA ALA A 70 -2.66 5.65 7.14
C ALA A 70 -1.49 6.48 7.70
N THR A 71 -0.52 5.82 8.34
CA THR A 71 0.71 6.47 8.81
C THR A 71 1.54 7.02 7.65
N VAL A 72 1.68 6.27 6.55
CA VAL A 72 2.41 6.75 5.36
C VAL A 72 1.76 8.01 4.78
N ARG A 73 0.42 8.06 4.67
CA ARG A 73 -0.28 9.26 4.22
C ARG A 73 0.00 10.46 5.12
N LYS A 74 -0.16 10.29 6.45
CA LYS A 74 0.14 11.35 7.42
C LYS A 74 1.57 11.87 7.32
N LEU A 75 2.54 10.98 7.13
CA LEU A 75 3.94 11.37 6.95
C LEU A 75 4.17 12.10 5.63
N GLY A 76 3.53 11.67 4.54
CA GLY A 76 3.55 12.39 3.27
C GLY A 76 3.00 13.80 3.41
N ASP A 77 1.80 13.94 3.98
CA ASP A 77 1.15 15.24 4.20
C ASP A 77 2.01 16.20 5.06
N LEU A 78 2.81 15.67 5.98
CA LEU A 78 3.74 16.46 6.81
C LEU A 78 5.02 16.87 6.08
N LEU A 79 5.45 16.10 5.07
CA LEU A 79 6.68 16.35 4.33
C LEU A 79 6.46 17.25 3.10
N GLY A 80 5.22 17.41 2.65
CA GLY A 80 4.83 18.16 1.46
C GLY A 80 4.76 17.29 0.21
#